data_AF-A0A8H4B3C9-F1
#
_entry.id   AF-A0A8H4B3C9-F1
#
_cell.length_a   1.000
_cell.length_b   1.000
_cell.length_c   1.000
_cell.angle_alpha   90.00
_cell.angle_beta   90.00
_cell.angle_gamma   90.00
#
_symmetry.space_group_name_H-M   'P 1'
#
loop_
_entity.id
_entity.type
_entity.pdbx_description
1 polymer ?
#
loop_
_entity_poly.entity_id
_entity_poly.type
_entity_poly.pdbx_seq_one_letter_code
_entity_poly.pdbx_strand_id
1 'polypeptide(L)'
;MPRRNAKSQVASSKTRNKAGVFVTNPKDINNLEENMDILGDWDYFGNSRTNLWKKRKAQEQLQHEAKQMRNLDEMWGIKARDKGKAPAISALSYREDILAQSKRQMQRIEERYNELKNQLRSLQNAKNELAKSQPYEVQRLISIFYYFRLLLDGEKKICASEKIANTLWKDIRNTEYMSRCIRGWSKDFLEQGTLPRHQQRKHAKRELLLDDEDLKLAACTWLHSIPPKDRSPLALKKELETNIFPKLLGVPIIISESTTRKFMHLWGFHKKTVGQQVYFDGHEREDVREYRKGWAMRMMNYQKKMEQYDGDEMENVIPPERLEIWDTRHVLVTHDEAYFYANDDNSFVWVEDKESIIKKKGQGSAIMASNFLCACHGPLHLTEADAIRLGLDREA
;
A
#
# COMPACT_ATOMS: atom_id res chain seq x y z
N MET A 1 -10.52 42.42 15.97
CA MET A 1 -9.85 42.52 14.65
C MET A 1 -9.07 41.21 14.41
N PRO A 2 -9.13 40.60 13.22
CA PRO A 2 -9.36 39.16 13.09
C PRO A 2 -8.13 38.25 13.21
N ARG A 3 -8.40 37.05 13.75
CA ARG A 3 -7.52 35.88 13.87
C ARG A 3 -7.05 35.38 12.51
N ARG A 4 -5.73 35.25 12.31
CA ARG A 4 -5.13 34.47 11.21
C ARG A 4 -4.93 33.03 11.68
N ASN A 5 -5.74 32.12 11.16
CA ASN A 5 -5.58 30.68 11.30
C ASN A 5 -4.41 30.19 10.43
N ALA A 6 -3.37 29.64 11.05
CA ALA A 6 -2.37 28.84 10.36
C ALA A 6 -2.92 27.42 10.16
N LYS A 7 -3.26 27.07 8.91
CA LYS A 7 -3.64 25.70 8.51
C LYS A 7 -2.38 24.88 8.29
N SER A 8 -2.32 23.74 8.97
CA SER A 8 -1.41 22.62 8.76
C SER A 8 -1.39 22.16 7.30
N GLN A 9 -0.20 22.02 6.73
CA GLN A 9 0.02 21.33 5.46
C GLN A 9 -0.23 19.83 5.64
N VAL A 10 -1.29 19.31 5.03
CA VAL A 10 -1.48 17.89 4.77
C VAL A 10 -0.95 17.62 3.36
N ALA A 11 0.11 16.81 3.27
CA ALA A 11 0.63 16.29 2.03
C ALA A 11 -0.41 15.33 1.40
N SER A 12 -1.22 15.86 0.50
CA SER A 12 -2.07 15.09 -0.40
C SER A 12 -1.24 14.61 -1.57
N SER A 13 -0.98 13.31 -1.62
CA SER A 13 -0.45 12.62 -2.79
C SER A 13 -1.43 12.82 -3.96
N LYS A 14 -1.10 13.74 -4.88
CA LYS A 14 -1.81 13.92 -6.15
C LYS A 14 -1.62 12.67 -7.02
N THR A 15 -2.49 11.68 -6.85
CA THR A 15 -2.76 10.74 -7.94
C THR A 15 -3.51 11.50 -9.03
N ARG A 16 -2.90 11.58 -10.21
CA ARG A 16 -3.52 12.16 -11.41
C ARG A 16 -4.77 11.35 -11.77
N ASN A 17 -5.93 11.88 -11.41
CA ASN A 17 -7.20 11.47 -12.02
C ASN A 17 -7.14 11.80 -13.51
N LYS A 18 -6.93 10.77 -14.36
CA LYS A 18 -7.43 10.81 -15.74
C LYS A 18 -8.84 10.25 -15.71
N ALA A 19 -9.82 11.12 -15.52
CA ALA A 19 -11.18 10.82 -15.92
C ALA A 19 -11.16 10.63 -17.44
N GLY A 20 -11.26 9.39 -17.90
CA GLY A 20 -11.58 9.10 -19.30
C GLY A 20 -12.94 9.71 -19.61
N VAL A 21 -13.03 10.45 -20.70
CA VAL A 21 -14.28 11.04 -21.16
C VAL A 21 -15.11 9.89 -21.70
N PHE A 22 -16.01 9.36 -20.88
CA PHE A 22 -17.02 8.42 -21.34
C PHE A 22 -18.00 9.16 -22.24
N VAL A 23 -18.37 8.56 -23.37
CA VAL A 23 -19.43 9.09 -24.24
C VAL A 23 -20.76 8.95 -23.47
N THR A 24 -21.22 10.05 -22.87
CA THR A 24 -22.40 10.06 -21.98
C THR A 24 -23.69 10.50 -22.66
N ASN A 25 -23.77 10.57 -24.00
CA ASN A 25 -24.98 11.07 -24.67
C ASN A 25 -25.55 10.10 -25.73
N PRO A 26 -26.71 9.47 -25.49
CA PRO A 26 -27.36 8.57 -26.45
C PRO A 26 -27.98 9.26 -27.68
N LYS A 27 -27.88 10.59 -27.80
CA LYS A 27 -28.50 11.35 -28.90
C LYS A 27 -27.74 11.28 -30.22
N ASP A 28 -26.50 10.79 -30.23
CA ASP A 28 -25.66 10.75 -31.43
C ASP A 28 -25.84 9.48 -32.28
N ILE A 29 -26.75 8.58 -31.90
CA ILE A 29 -26.94 7.29 -32.60
C ILE A 29 -27.66 7.46 -33.95
N ASN A 30 -28.45 8.53 -34.13
CA ASN A 30 -29.14 8.80 -35.40
C ASN A 30 -28.26 9.49 -36.47
N ASN A 31 -27.04 9.91 -36.13
CA ASN A 31 -26.08 10.53 -37.07
C ASN A 31 -24.97 9.54 -37.54
N LEU A 32 -25.20 8.23 -37.41
CA LEU A 32 -24.21 7.19 -37.72
C LEU A 32 -24.33 6.60 -39.13
N GLU A 33 -25.30 7.03 -39.95
CA GLU A 33 -25.35 6.66 -41.37
C GLU A 33 -24.52 7.61 -42.26
N GLU A 34 -24.28 8.86 -41.84
CA GLU A 34 -23.66 9.89 -42.70
C GLU A 34 -22.16 10.16 -42.46
N ASN A 35 -21.55 9.65 -41.38
CA ASN A 35 -20.17 10.04 -41.02
C ASN A 35 -19.08 9.03 -41.43
N MET A 36 -19.33 8.17 -42.41
CA MET A 36 -18.31 7.24 -42.95
C MET A 36 -17.51 7.77 -44.17
N ASP A 37 -17.83 8.96 -44.68
CA ASP A 37 -17.20 9.50 -45.90
C ASP A 37 -16.05 10.49 -45.69
N ILE A 38 -15.54 10.65 -44.47
CA ILE A 38 -14.33 11.45 -44.20
C ILE A 38 -13.16 10.52 -43.88
N LEU A 39 -12.81 9.67 -44.85
CA LEU A 39 -11.61 8.83 -44.85
C LEU A 39 -10.50 9.53 -45.65
N GLY A 40 -9.87 10.51 -45.00
CA GLY A 40 -8.61 11.11 -45.43
C GLY A 40 -7.43 10.51 -44.65
N ASP A 41 -6.82 9.50 -45.25
CA ASP A 41 -5.38 9.21 -45.31
C ASP A 41 -4.50 9.59 -44.09
N TRP A 42 -4.18 8.62 -43.21
CA TRP A 42 -3.01 8.67 -42.31
C TRP A 42 -2.52 7.25 -41.96
N ASP A 43 -1.58 6.74 -42.74
CA ASP A 43 -0.75 5.58 -42.41
C ASP A 43 0.24 5.93 -41.28
N TYR A 44 0.28 5.13 -40.21
CA TYR A 44 1.38 5.13 -39.23
C TYR A 44 2.09 3.78 -39.22
N PHE A 45 3.18 3.69 -39.98
CA PHE A 45 4.07 2.53 -39.98
C PHE A 45 4.96 2.55 -38.73
N GLY A 46 4.66 1.66 -37.78
CA GLY A 46 5.48 1.41 -36.59
C GLY A 46 6.82 0.73 -36.91
N ASN A 47 7.79 1.49 -37.44
CA ASN A 47 9.12 1.00 -37.81
C ASN A 47 10.21 1.40 -36.79
N SER A 48 10.13 0.88 -35.56
CA SER A 48 11.32 0.90 -34.69
C SER A 48 12.23 -0.28 -35.02
N ARG A 49 13.50 0.02 -35.36
CA ARG A 49 14.54 -0.99 -35.68
C ARG A 49 14.61 -2.12 -34.65
N THR A 50 14.34 -1.80 -33.39
CA THR A 50 14.36 -2.73 -32.25
C THR A 50 13.25 -3.79 -32.33
N ASN A 51 12.04 -3.43 -32.77
CA ASN A 51 10.93 -4.38 -32.92
C ASN A 51 11.12 -5.30 -34.13
N LEU A 52 11.67 -4.79 -35.23
CA LEU A 52 12.03 -5.60 -36.40
C LEU A 52 13.18 -6.57 -36.12
N TRP A 53 14.17 -6.17 -35.32
CA TRP A 53 15.25 -7.05 -34.87
C TRP A 53 14.71 -8.18 -33.99
N LYS A 54 13.85 -7.89 -33.00
CA LYS A 54 13.24 -8.91 -32.14
C LYS A 54 12.42 -9.94 -32.92
N LYS A 55 11.63 -9.49 -33.91
CA LYS A 55 10.86 -10.40 -34.79
C LYS A 55 11.77 -11.30 -35.63
N ARG A 56 12.86 -10.76 -36.21
CA ARG A 56 13.86 -11.54 -36.95
C ARG A 56 14.52 -12.59 -36.07
N LYS A 57 15.01 -12.20 -34.89
CA LYS A 57 15.67 -13.10 -33.93
C LYS A 57 14.76 -14.26 -33.52
N ALA A 58 13.47 -13.98 -33.28
CA ALA A 58 12.48 -15.02 -32.96
C ALA A 58 12.22 -15.98 -34.13
N GLN A 59 12.19 -15.47 -35.38
CA GLN A 59 12.08 -16.31 -36.58
C GLN A 59 13.33 -17.17 -36.82
N GLU A 60 14.53 -16.62 -36.63
CA GLU A 60 15.79 -17.35 -36.74
C GLU A 60 15.87 -18.48 -35.70
N GLN A 61 15.37 -18.23 -34.49
CA GLN A 61 15.35 -19.21 -33.41
C GLN A 61 14.35 -20.35 -33.69
N LEU A 62 13.15 -20.03 -34.18
CA LEU A 62 12.17 -21.03 -34.64
C LEU A 62 12.70 -21.86 -35.82
N GLN A 63 13.45 -21.25 -36.74
CA GLN A 63 14.06 -21.97 -37.86
C GLN A 63 15.22 -22.87 -37.41
N HIS A 64 16.01 -22.45 -36.42
CA HIS A 64 17.07 -23.26 -35.83
C HIS A 64 16.49 -24.46 -35.07
N GLU A 65 15.43 -24.26 -34.29
CA GLU A 65 14.69 -25.31 -33.58
C GLU A 65 14.01 -26.28 -34.56
N ALA A 66 13.39 -25.78 -35.63
CA ALA A 66 12.78 -26.61 -36.67
C ALA A 66 13.79 -27.48 -37.42
N LYS A 67 15.03 -27.00 -37.63
CA LYS A 67 16.13 -27.78 -38.24
C LYS A 67 16.68 -28.86 -37.31
N GLN A 68 16.55 -28.71 -35.99
CA GLN A 68 17.02 -29.68 -35.00
C GLN A 68 15.96 -30.74 -34.63
N MET A 69 14.70 -30.55 -35.00
CA MET A 69 13.63 -31.53 -34.77
C MET A 69 13.73 -32.66 -35.80
N ARG A 70 13.91 -33.91 -35.35
CA ARG A 70 13.76 -35.09 -36.22
C ARG A 70 12.29 -35.26 -36.61
N ASN A 71 12.01 -35.67 -37.85
CA ASN A 71 10.64 -35.93 -38.30
C ASN A 71 10.01 -37.04 -37.45
N LEU A 72 8.74 -36.87 -37.06
CA LEU A 72 8.01 -37.87 -36.27
C LEU A 72 8.00 -39.25 -36.94
N ASP A 73 7.98 -39.30 -38.27
CA ASP A 73 8.01 -40.56 -39.05
C ASP A 73 9.33 -41.35 -38.87
N GLU A 74 10.46 -40.66 -38.69
CA GLU A 74 11.75 -41.31 -38.40
C GLU A 74 11.83 -41.79 -36.95
N MET A 75 11.14 -41.10 -36.04
CA MET A 75 11.19 -41.38 -34.60
C MET A 75 10.33 -42.58 -34.19
N TRP A 76 9.29 -42.92 -34.96
CA TRP A 76 8.33 -43.99 -34.66
C TRP A 76 8.36 -45.19 -35.62
N GLY A 77 9.26 -45.21 -36.61
CA GLY A 77 9.52 -46.39 -37.43
C GLY A 77 8.27 -47.01 -38.07
N ILE A 78 7.32 -46.20 -38.53
CA ILE A 78 6.05 -46.69 -39.08
C ILE A 78 6.31 -47.15 -40.53
N LYS A 79 6.53 -48.46 -40.72
CA LYS A 79 6.46 -49.07 -42.04
C LYS A 79 5.04 -48.94 -42.59
N ALA A 80 4.93 -48.46 -43.82
CA ALA A 80 3.68 -48.27 -44.53
C ALA A 80 2.76 -49.50 -44.39
N ARG A 81 1.67 -49.33 -43.65
CA ARG A 81 0.61 -50.34 -43.53
C ARG A 81 -0.26 -50.23 -44.78
N ASP A 82 -0.55 -51.39 -45.35
CA ASP A 82 -1.36 -51.58 -46.55
C ASP A 82 -2.60 -50.69 -46.58
N LYS A 83 -2.86 -50.06 -47.74
CA LYS A 83 -4.04 -49.22 -47.98
C LYS A 83 -5.30 -50.09 -48.02
N GLY A 84 -5.83 -50.43 -46.85
CA GLY A 84 -7.23 -50.80 -46.72
C GLY A 84 -8.10 -49.60 -47.12
N LYS A 85 -8.95 -49.77 -48.13
CA LYS A 85 -9.95 -48.78 -48.56
C LYS A 85 -10.72 -48.28 -47.34
N ALA A 86 -10.49 -47.03 -46.95
CA ALA A 86 -11.38 -46.31 -46.05
C ALA A 86 -12.76 -46.17 -46.73
N PRO A 87 -13.88 -46.37 -46.01
CA PRO A 87 -15.19 -46.16 -46.58
C PRO A 87 -15.30 -44.70 -47.05
N ALA A 88 -15.69 -44.51 -48.31
CA ALA A 88 -15.93 -43.20 -48.89
C ALA A 88 -17.18 -42.57 -48.27
N ILE A 89 -17.04 -41.99 -47.08
CA ILE A 89 -17.92 -40.91 -46.66
C ILE A 89 -17.50 -39.70 -47.50
N SER A 90 -18.40 -39.24 -48.36
CA SER A 90 -18.11 -38.26 -49.41
C SER A 90 -17.63 -36.95 -48.79
N ALA A 91 -16.54 -36.37 -49.32
CA ALA A 91 -16.05 -35.04 -48.94
C ALA A 91 -17.11 -33.92 -49.12
N LEU A 92 -18.21 -34.22 -49.81
CA LEU A 92 -19.39 -33.37 -49.95
C LEU A 92 -20.21 -33.29 -48.65
N SER A 93 -20.43 -34.40 -47.95
CA SER A 93 -21.16 -34.42 -46.66
C SER A 93 -20.47 -33.53 -45.60
N TYR A 94 -19.14 -33.59 -45.51
CA TYR A 94 -18.39 -32.76 -44.55
C TYR A 94 -18.46 -31.26 -44.88
N ARG A 95 -18.50 -30.88 -46.17
CA ARG A 95 -18.65 -29.48 -46.60
C ARG A 95 -20.06 -28.96 -46.33
N GLU A 96 -21.07 -29.78 -46.57
CA GLU A 96 -22.47 -29.47 -46.28
C GLU A 96 -22.68 -29.26 -44.77
N ASP A 97 -22.07 -30.10 -43.94
CA ASP A 97 -22.13 -29.98 -42.48
C ASP A 97 -21.47 -28.69 -41.96
N ILE A 98 -20.32 -28.28 -42.52
CA ILE A 98 -19.65 -27.01 -42.15
C ILE A 98 -20.52 -25.80 -42.52
N LEU A 99 -21.10 -25.82 -43.74
CA LEU A 99 -21.98 -24.74 -44.20
C LEU A 99 -23.26 -24.66 -43.35
N ALA A 100 -23.82 -25.80 -42.97
CA ALA A 100 -24.98 -25.87 -42.08
C ALA A 100 -24.65 -25.35 -40.66
N GLN A 101 -23.48 -25.69 -40.10
CA GLN A 101 -23.02 -25.17 -38.82
C GLN A 101 -22.80 -23.65 -38.86
N SER A 102 -22.20 -23.14 -39.94
CA SER A 102 -22.00 -21.70 -40.14
C SER A 102 -23.34 -20.95 -40.20
N LYS A 103 -24.31 -21.45 -40.97
CA LYS A 103 -25.67 -20.89 -41.04
C LYS A 103 -26.37 -20.87 -39.68
N ARG A 104 -26.28 -21.95 -38.90
CA ARG A 104 -26.83 -22.02 -37.54
C ARG A 104 -26.18 -21.01 -36.59
N GLN A 105 -24.87 -20.82 -36.68
CA GLN A 105 -24.18 -19.80 -35.89
C GLN A 105 -24.63 -18.38 -36.25
N MET A 106 -24.79 -18.09 -37.54
CA MET A 106 -25.29 -16.79 -38.01
C MET A 106 -26.72 -16.52 -37.55
N GLN A 107 -27.61 -17.51 -37.63
CA GLN A 107 -28.98 -17.39 -37.14
C GLN A 107 -29.02 -17.13 -35.62
N ARG A 108 -28.18 -17.83 -34.84
CA ARG A 108 -28.05 -17.60 -33.39
C ARG A 108 -27.51 -16.21 -33.06
N ILE A 109 -26.59 -15.67 -33.86
CA ILE A 109 -26.10 -14.29 -33.71
C ILE A 109 -27.22 -13.29 -34.00
N GLU A 110 -28.01 -13.51 -35.06
CA GLU A 110 -29.13 -12.66 -35.43
C GLU A 110 -30.21 -12.60 -34.33
N GLU A 111 -30.57 -13.75 -33.75
CA GLU A 111 -31.52 -13.83 -32.63
C GLU A 111 -31.03 -13.02 -31.43
N ARG A 112 -29.77 -13.22 -31.02
CA ARG A 112 -29.17 -12.51 -29.87
C ARG A 112 -28.94 -11.03 -30.17
N TYR A 113 -28.67 -10.66 -31.42
CA TYR A 113 -28.57 -9.27 -31.86
C TYR A 113 -29.91 -8.54 -31.69
N ASN A 114 -31.01 -9.17 -32.08
CA ASN A 114 -32.35 -8.61 -31.91
C ASN A 114 -32.77 -8.50 -30.44
N GLU A 115 -32.42 -9.50 -29.61
CA GLU A 115 -32.61 -9.44 -28.15
C GLU A 115 -31.84 -8.25 -27.54
N LEU A 116 -30.56 -8.10 -27.89
CA LEU A 116 -29.71 -7.01 -27.43
C LEU A 116 -30.21 -5.64 -27.91
N LYS A 117 -30.73 -5.55 -29.14
CA LYS A 117 -31.37 -4.35 -29.70
C LYS A 117 -32.59 -3.93 -28.86
N ASN A 118 -33.41 -4.89 -28.44
CA ASN A 118 -34.56 -4.63 -27.56
C ASN A 118 -34.14 -4.23 -26.15
N GLN A 119 -33.10 -4.88 -25.58
CA GLN A 119 -32.52 -4.50 -24.29
C GLN A 119 -32.00 -3.06 -24.34
N LEU A 120 -31.24 -2.66 -25.37
CA LEU A 120 -30.73 -1.30 -25.52
C LEU A 120 -31.86 -0.26 -25.71
N ARG A 121 -32.91 -0.58 -26.47
CA ARG A 121 -34.11 0.28 -26.59
C ARG A 121 -34.82 0.49 -25.26
N SER A 122 -34.95 -0.57 -24.45
CA SER A 122 -35.55 -0.47 -23.11
C SER A 122 -34.73 0.42 -22.17
N LEU A 123 -33.39 0.35 -22.27
CA LEU A 123 -32.46 1.19 -21.52
C LEU A 123 -32.50 2.67 -21.95
N GLN A 124 -32.83 2.96 -23.21
CA GLN A 124 -33.04 4.32 -23.70
C GLN A 124 -34.34 4.95 -23.18
N ASN A 125 -35.41 4.15 -23.05
CA ASN A 125 -36.73 4.61 -22.61
C ASN A 125 -36.85 4.75 -21.09
N ALA A 126 -36.15 3.90 -20.32
CA ALA A 126 -36.07 4.02 -18.87
C ALA A 126 -35.18 5.22 -18.51
N LYS A 127 -35.79 6.40 -18.30
CA LYS A 127 -35.15 7.66 -17.86
C LYS A 127 -33.84 7.44 -17.09
N ASN A 128 -32.72 7.44 -17.81
CA ASN A 128 -31.31 7.72 -17.43
C ASN A 128 -30.71 7.25 -16.09
N GLU A 129 -31.41 6.59 -15.17
CA GLU A 129 -30.90 6.24 -13.83
C GLU A 129 -29.93 5.04 -13.90
N LEU A 130 -30.30 3.98 -14.64
CA LEU A 130 -29.49 2.75 -14.71
C LEU A 130 -28.20 2.96 -15.51
N ALA A 131 -28.26 3.71 -16.63
CA ALA A 131 -27.10 4.07 -17.44
C ALA A 131 -26.10 4.98 -16.70
N LYS A 132 -26.59 5.86 -15.83
CA LYS A 132 -25.73 6.66 -14.92
C LYS A 132 -25.09 5.80 -13.83
N SER A 133 -25.80 4.79 -13.33
CA SER A 133 -25.33 3.95 -12.22
C SER A 133 -24.22 2.96 -12.61
N GLN A 134 -24.21 2.47 -13.85
CA GLN A 134 -23.26 1.44 -14.33
C GLN A 134 -22.81 1.70 -15.80
N PRO A 135 -22.10 2.81 -16.07
CA PRO A 135 -21.70 3.21 -17.42
C PRO A 135 -20.81 2.17 -18.13
N TYR A 136 -20.01 1.42 -17.36
CA TYR A 136 -19.15 0.38 -17.90
C TYR A 136 -19.94 -0.82 -18.46
N GLU A 137 -21.04 -1.21 -17.81
CA GLU A 137 -21.89 -2.32 -18.28
C GLU A 137 -22.60 -1.97 -19.57
N VAL A 138 -23.10 -0.74 -19.67
CA VAL A 138 -23.73 -0.23 -20.89
C VAL A 138 -22.71 -0.23 -22.04
N GLN A 139 -21.48 0.21 -21.79
CA GLN A 139 -20.41 0.20 -22.79
C GLN A 139 -20.09 -1.22 -23.28
N ARG A 140 -20.11 -2.24 -22.40
CA ARG A 140 -19.95 -3.65 -22.79
C ARG A 140 -21.06 -4.11 -23.73
N LEU A 141 -22.32 -3.82 -23.40
CA LEU A 141 -23.48 -4.19 -24.22
C LEU A 141 -23.43 -3.52 -25.60
N ILE A 142 -23.10 -2.22 -25.65
CA ILE A 142 -22.92 -1.49 -26.91
C ILE A 142 -21.79 -2.10 -27.75
N SER A 143 -20.68 -2.49 -27.11
CA SER A 143 -19.56 -3.14 -27.80
C SER A 143 -19.96 -4.47 -28.44
N ILE A 144 -20.76 -5.28 -27.75
CA ILE A 144 -21.30 -6.54 -28.29
C ILE A 144 -22.28 -6.28 -29.43
N PHE A 145 -23.13 -5.24 -29.30
CA PHE A 145 -24.11 -4.87 -30.31
C PHE A 145 -23.46 -4.55 -31.66
N TYR A 146 -22.46 -3.66 -31.66
CA TYR A 146 -21.73 -3.34 -32.89
C TYR A 146 -20.85 -4.51 -33.36
N TYR A 147 -20.35 -5.34 -32.45
CA TYR A 147 -19.61 -6.55 -32.82
C TYR A 147 -20.50 -7.54 -33.59
N PHE A 148 -21.72 -7.83 -33.10
CA PHE A 148 -22.66 -8.70 -33.81
C PHE A 148 -23.10 -8.12 -35.14
N ARG A 149 -23.34 -6.81 -35.22
CA ARG A 149 -23.63 -6.12 -36.49
C ARG A 149 -22.53 -6.37 -37.53
N LEU A 150 -21.27 -6.13 -37.16
CA LEU A 150 -20.14 -6.37 -38.07
C LEU A 150 -20.03 -7.84 -38.50
N LEU A 151 -20.32 -8.79 -37.61
CA LEU A 151 -20.35 -10.21 -37.99
C LEU A 151 -21.48 -10.54 -38.97
N LEU A 152 -22.64 -9.93 -38.82
CA LEU A 152 -23.78 -10.06 -39.74
C LEU A 152 -23.47 -9.45 -41.11
N ASP A 153 -22.71 -8.35 -41.13
CA ASP A 153 -22.20 -7.70 -42.35
C ASP A 153 -21.08 -8.53 -43.04
N GLY A 154 -20.68 -9.67 -42.47
CA GLY A 154 -19.71 -10.61 -43.06
C GLY A 154 -18.26 -10.38 -42.64
N GLU A 155 -18.00 -9.52 -41.65
CA GLU A 155 -16.63 -9.27 -41.17
C GLU A 155 -16.04 -10.44 -40.40
N LYS A 156 -14.70 -10.57 -40.47
CA LYS A 156 -13.98 -11.59 -39.71
C LYS A 156 -14.00 -11.27 -38.21
N LYS A 157 -14.15 -12.29 -37.37
CA LYS A 157 -14.24 -12.18 -35.90
C LYS A 157 -13.14 -11.35 -35.24
N ILE A 158 -11.90 -11.44 -35.75
CA ILE A 158 -10.75 -10.69 -35.20
C ILE A 158 -10.85 -9.21 -35.61
N CYS A 159 -10.99 -8.94 -36.91
CA CYS A 159 -11.09 -7.60 -37.47
C CYS A 159 -12.27 -6.81 -36.87
N ALA A 160 -13.44 -7.44 -36.75
CA ALA A 160 -14.61 -6.83 -36.13
C ALA A 160 -14.32 -6.38 -34.68
N SER A 161 -13.73 -7.24 -33.86
CA SER A 161 -13.42 -6.89 -32.46
C SER A 161 -12.36 -5.80 -32.33
N GLU A 162 -11.38 -5.74 -33.23
CA GLU A 162 -10.34 -4.70 -33.25
C GLU A 162 -10.91 -3.35 -33.67
N LYS A 163 -11.78 -3.33 -34.69
CA LYS A 163 -12.52 -2.12 -35.10
C LYS A 163 -13.33 -1.56 -33.94
N ILE A 164 -14.07 -2.40 -33.19
CA ILE A 164 -14.86 -1.96 -32.04
C ILE A 164 -13.98 -1.50 -30.87
N ALA A 165 -12.88 -2.21 -30.58
CA ALA A 165 -11.96 -1.80 -29.53
C ALA A 165 -11.34 -0.42 -29.82
N ASN A 166 -10.90 -0.15 -31.05
CA ASN A 166 -10.33 1.14 -31.41
C ASN A 166 -11.35 2.28 -31.44
N THR A 167 -12.62 2.01 -31.73
CA THR A 167 -13.66 3.03 -31.84
C THR A 167 -14.29 3.37 -30.49
N LEU A 168 -14.71 2.36 -29.73
CA LEU A 168 -15.46 2.53 -28.47
C LEU A 168 -14.56 2.60 -27.23
N TRP A 169 -13.30 2.17 -27.33
CA TRP A 169 -12.38 2.03 -26.19
C TRP A 169 -11.04 2.76 -26.43
N LYS A 170 -11.10 3.95 -27.04
CA LYS A 170 -9.95 4.80 -27.42
C LYS A 170 -8.94 5.09 -26.30
N ASP A 171 -9.42 5.17 -25.06
CA ASP A 171 -8.58 5.50 -23.89
C ASP A 171 -7.76 4.30 -23.35
N ILE A 172 -8.01 3.08 -23.85
CA ILE A 172 -7.30 1.89 -23.40
C ILE A 172 -5.98 1.72 -24.15
N ARG A 173 -4.89 1.64 -23.38
CA ARG A 173 -3.52 1.46 -23.90
C ARG A 173 -3.30 0.17 -24.68
N ASN A 174 -4.20 -0.80 -24.61
CA ASN A 174 -4.06 -2.11 -25.25
C ASN A 174 -5.34 -2.55 -25.96
N THR A 175 -5.43 -2.25 -27.26
CA THR A 175 -6.52 -2.66 -28.15
C THR A 175 -6.65 -4.19 -28.24
N GLU A 176 -5.54 -4.93 -28.24
CA GLU A 176 -5.56 -6.40 -28.38
C GLU A 176 -6.24 -7.06 -27.18
N TYR A 177 -5.93 -6.59 -25.97
CA TYR A 177 -6.60 -7.03 -24.74
C TYR A 177 -8.10 -6.78 -24.79
N MET A 178 -8.52 -5.56 -25.17
CA MET A 178 -9.94 -5.23 -25.25
C MET A 178 -10.66 -6.01 -26.35
N SER A 179 -10.00 -6.25 -27.49
CA SER A 179 -10.54 -7.09 -28.57
C SER A 179 -10.80 -8.53 -28.10
N ARG A 180 -9.90 -9.09 -27.26
CA ARG A 180 -10.12 -10.39 -26.60
C ARG A 180 -11.29 -10.34 -25.63
N CYS A 181 -11.40 -9.29 -24.81
CA CYS A 181 -12.51 -9.11 -23.88
C CYS A 181 -13.86 -9.03 -24.61
N ILE A 182 -13.96 -8.25 -25.70
CA ILE A 182 -15.18 -8.15 -26.52
C ILE A 182 -15.57 -9.52 -27.06
N ARG A 183 -14.63 -10.29 -27.62
CA ARG A 183 -14.93 -11.65 -28.11
C ARG A 183 -15.38 -12.58 -26.99
N GLY A 184 -14.78 -12.46 -25.79
CA GLY A 184 -15.19 -13.21 -24.60
C GLY A 184 -16.62 -12.87 -24.18
N TRP A 185 -16.92 -11.58 -24.01
CA TRP A 185 -18.26 -11.11 -23.65
C TRP A 185 -19.32 -11.52 -24.69
N SER A 186 -18.99 -11.42 -25.98
CA SER A 186 -19.87 -11.86 -27.07
C SER A 186 -20.14 -13.37 -27.00
N LYS A 187 -19.14 -14.18 -26.66
CA LYS A 187 -19.32 -15.62 -26.43
C LYS A 187 -20.24 -15.89 -25.24
N ASP A 188 -19.96 -15.26 -24.10
CA ASP A 188 -20.77 -15.40 -22.88
C ASP A 188 -22.23 -14.99 -23.14
N PHE A 189 -22.43 -13.92 -23.90
CA PHE A 189 -23.76 -13.44 -24.27
C PHE A 189 -24.49 -14.38 -25.25
N LEU A 190 -23.78 -15.00 -26.20
CA LEU A 190 -24.36 -16.02 -27.09
C LEU A 190 -24.84 -17.25 -26.30
N GLU A 191 -24.11 -17.63 -25.25
CA GLU A 191 -24.42 -18.78 -24.40
C GLU A 191 -25.55 -18.47 -23.41
N GLN A 192 -25.45 -17.38 -22.66
CA GLN A 192 -26.30 -17.10 -21.48
C GLN A 192 -27.38 -16.03 -21.72
N GLY A 193 -27.25 -15.20 -22.76
CA GLY A 193 -28.16 -14.07 -23.02
C GLY A 193 -27.99 -12.87 -22.07
N THR A 194 -27.09 -12.99 -21.09
CA THR A 194 -26.79 -11.94 -20.11
C THR A 194 -25.30 -11.92 -19.81
N LEU A 195 -24.75 -10.74 -19.49
CA LEU A 195 -23.36 -10.62 -19.08
C LEU A 195 -23.21 -10.78 -17.56
N PRO A 196 -22.14 -11.46 -17.08
CA PRO A 196 -21.76 -11.43 -15.68
C PRO A 196 -21.51 -9.98 -15.24
N ARG A 197 -22.07 -9.60 -14.08
CA ARG A 197 -21.83 -8.28 -13.49
C ARG A 197 -20.34 -8.11 -13.22
N HIS A 198 -19.80 -6.95 -13.57
CA HIS A 198 -18.43 -6.56 -13.30
C HIS A 198 -18.21 -6.45 -11.78
N GLN A 199 -17.30 -7.27 -11.25
CA GLN A 199 -17.01 -7.37 -9.81
C GLN A 199 -15.71 -6.66 -9.40
N GLN A 200 -15.15 -5.77 -10.23
CA GLN A 200 -13.92 -5.06 -9.85
C GLN A 200 -14.13 -4.30 -8.53
N ARG A 201 -13.15 -4.42 -7.63
CA ARG A 201 -13.18 -3.94 -6.22
C ARG A 201 -14.07 -4.72 -5.26
N LYS A 202 -14.71 -5.81 -5.68
CA LYS A 202 -15.40 -6.75 -4.79
C LYS A 202 -14.54 -7.99 -4.53
N HIS A 203 -13.31 -7.78 -4.06
CA HIS A 203 -12.53 -8.90 -3.54
C HIS A 203 -13.30 -9.52 -2.39
N ALA A 204 -13.41 -10.84 -2.34
CA ALA A 204 -13.80 -11.54 -1.12
C ALA A 204 -12.87 -11.02 -0.03
N LYS A 205 -13.43 -10.24 0.91
CA LYS A 205 -12.69 -9.86 2.11
C LYS A 205 -12.35 -11.19 2.75
N ARG A 206 -11.07 -11.57 2.77
CA ARG A 206 -10.64 -12.68 3.61
C ARG A 206 -11.15 -12.35 5.00
N GLU A 207 -11.89 -13.26 5.62
CA GLU A 207 -12.20 -13.16 7.05
C GLU A 207 -10.87 -12.89 7.74
N LEU A 208 -10.70 -11.66 8.21
CA LEU A 208 -9.46 -11.29 8.84
C LEU A 208 -9.49 -11.96 10.21
N LEU A 209 -8.33 -12.34 10.72
CA LEU A 209 -8.20 -12.81 12.11
C LEU A 209 -8.83 -11.83 13.14
N LEU A 210 -9.07 -10.58 12.73
CA LEU A 210 -9.77 -9.54 13.49
C LEU A 210 -11.25 -9.82 13.76
N ASP A 211 -11.92 -10.59 12.91
CA ASP A 211 -13.37 -10.83 12.97
C ASP A 211 -13.71 -12.04 13.87
N ASP A 212 -12.69 -12.70 14.42
CA ASP A 212 -12.86 -13.80 15.37
C ASP A 212 -13.26 -13.26 16.76
N GLU A 213 -14.51 -13.53 17.16
CA GLU A 213 -15.06 -13.06 18.43
C GLU A 213 -14.38 -13.72 19.65
N ASP A 214 -13.89 -14.96 19.53
CA ASP A 214 -13.21 -15.65 20.63
C ASP A 214 -11.82 -15.04 20.87
N LEU A 215 -11.11 -14.72 19.79
CA LEU A 215 -9.84 -13.99 19.85
C LEU A 215 -10.02 -12.63 20.52
N LYS A 216 -11.03 -11.88 20.07
CA LYS A 216 -11.35 -10.56 20.62
C LYS A 216 -11.69 -10.67 22.10
N LEU A 217 -12.53 -11.62 22.50
CA LEU A 217 -12.90 -11.83 23.89
C LEU A 217 -11.68 -12.15 24.75
N ALA A 218 -10.81 -13.06 24.32
CA ALA A 218 -9.59 -13.42 25.04
C ALA A 218 -8.65 -12.20 25.19
N ALA A 219 -8.44 -11.45 24.10
CA ALA A 219 -7.56 -10.29 24.11
C ALA A 219 -8.10 -9.14 24.96
N CYS A 220 -9.40 -8.84 24.88
CA CYS A 220 -10.03 -7.83 25.73
C CYS A 220 -10.00 -8.23 27.20
N THR A 221 -10.30 -9.49 27.53
CA THR A 221 -10.21 -10.00 28.91
C THR A 221 -8.82 -9.80 29.49
N TRP A 222 -7.77 -10.08 28.71
CA TRP A 222 -6.40 -9.83 29.12
C TRP A 222 -6.09 -8.32 29.25
N LEU A 223 -6.50 -7.49 28.30
CA LEU A 223 -6.32 -6.03 28.39
C LEU A 223 -6.99 -5.44 29.64
N HIS A 224 -8.17 -5.95 30.01
CA HIS A 224 -8.89 -5.54 31.21
C HIS A 224 -8.22 -6.01 32.51
N SER A 225 -7.49 -7.13 32.48
CA SER A 225 -6.69 -7.60 33.63
C SER A 225 -5.48 -6.72 33.94
N ILE A 226 -5.00 -5.95 32.96
CA ILE A 226 -3.83 -5.09 33.07
C ILE A 226 -4.24 -3.66 33.42
N PRO A 227 -3.52 -2.98 34.32
CA PRO A 227 -3.78 -1.58 34.62
C PRO A 227 -3.54 -0.73 33.35
N PRO A 228 -4.37 0.31 33.10
CA PRO A 228 -4.32 1.05 31.84
C PRO A 228 -2.92 1.58 31.46
N LYS A 229 -2.12 1.98 32.46
CA LYS A 229 -0.74 2.49 32.29
C LYS A 229 0.20 1.54 31.53
N ASP A 230 -0.03 0.23 31.64
CA ASP A 230 0.82 -0.81 31.06
C ASP A 230 0.25 -1.35 29.74
N ARG A 231 -0.98 -0.92 29.38
CA ARG A 231 -1.59 -1.29 28.11
C ARG A 231 -0.84 -0.63 26.96
N SER A 232 -0.29 -1.46 26.09
CA SER A 232 0.37 -1.01 24.87
C SER A 232 0.16 -2.01 23.73
N PRO A 233 0.20 -1.56 22.46
CA PRO A 233 0.16 -2.47 21.31
C PRO A 233 1.29 -3.50 21.34
N LEU A 234 2.45 -3.12 21.89
CA LEU A 234 3.59 -4.02 22.02
C LEU A 234 3.35 -5.10 23.07
N ALA A 235 2.78 -4.73 24.23
CA ALA A 235 2.40 -5.70 25.25
C ALA A 235 1.33 -6.67 24.72
N LEU A 236 0.29 -6.16 24.06
CA LEU A 236 -0.74 -6.98 23.46
C LEU A 236 -0.19 -7.91 22.38
N LYS A 237 0.77 -7.44 21.58
CA LYS A 237 1.44 -8.29 20.59
C LYS A 237 2.09 -9.49 21.27
N LYS A 238 2.88 -9.26 22.33
CA LYS A 238 3.55 -10.33 23.06
C LYS A 238 2.56 -11.35 23.61
N GLU A 239 1.44 -10.88 24.17
CA GLU A 239 0.40 -11.79 24.68
C GLU A 239 -0.26 -12.61 23.57
N LEU A 240 -0.61 -11.96 22.46
CA LEU A 240 -1.23 -12.63 21.32
C LEU A 240 -0.34 -13.76 20.78
N GLU A 241 0.95 -13.47 20.59
CA GLU A 241 1.92 -14.42 20.04
C GLU A 241 2.27 -15.56 21.01
N THR A 242 2.38 -15.25 22.31
CA THR A 242 2.84 -16.22 23.32
C THR A 242 1.71 -17.13 23.81
N ASN A 243 0.52 -16.56 24.03
CA ASN A 243 -0.54 -17.24 24.79
C ASN A 243 -1.81 -17.43 23.96
N ILE A 244 -2.32 -16.40 23.29
CA ILE A 244 -3.67 -16.43 22.72
C ILE A 244 -3.70 -17.21 21.39
N PHE A 245 -2.82 -16.92 20.44
CA PHE A 245 -2.79 -17.61 19.15
C PHE A 245 -2.49 -19.11 19.30
N PRO A 246 -1.50 -19.55 20.12
CA PRO A 246 -1.26 -20.98 20.29
C PRO A 246 -2.45 -21.71 20.92
N LYS A 247 -3.19 -21.08 21.85
CA LYS A 247 -4.35 -21.69 22.52
C LYS A 247 -5.58 -21.80 21.62
N LEU A 248 -5.89 -20.75 20.85
CA LEU A 248 -7.12 -20.68 20.05
C LEU A 248 -6.95 -21.27 18.64
N LEU A 249 -5.78 -21.05 18.02
CA LEU A 249 -5.55 -21.39 16.61
C LEU A 249 -4.67 -22.62 16.43
N GLY A 250 -3.96 -23.06 17.49
CA GLY A 250 -3.02 -24.17 17.43
C GLY A 250 -1.78 -23.93 16.57
N VAL A 251 -1.60 -22.71 16.05
CA VAL A 251 -0.49 -22.33 15.16
C VAL A 251 0.15 -21.03 15.67
N PRO A 252 1.49 -20.95 15.75
CA PRO A 252 2.17 -19.70 16.07
C PRO A 252 2.04 -18.72 14.91
N ILE A 253 1.32 -17.61 15.14
CA ILE A 253 1.19 -16.51 14.19
C ILE A 253 2.00 -15.33 14.69
N ILE A 254 2.85 -14.77 13.83
CA ILE A 254 3.61 -13.56 14.14
C ILE A 254 2.90 -12.35 13.51
N ILE A 255 2.70 -11.30 14.29
CA ILE A 255 2.02 -10.08 13.85
C ILE A 255 2.90 -8.84 14.01
N SER A 256 2.61 -7.83 13.19
CA SER A 256 3.26 -6.52 13.33
C SER A 256 2.59 -5.70 14.44
N GLU A 257 3.33 -4.81 15.11
CA GLU A 257 2.75 -3.88 16.08
C GLU A 257 1.66 -3.01 15.45
N SER A 258 1.83 -2.62 14.18
CA SER A 258 0.83 -1.88 13.42
C SER A 258 -0.48 -2.65 13.27
N THR A 259 -0.41 -3.98 13.14
CA THR A 259 -1.60 -4.86 13.11
C THR A 259 -2.29 -4.86 14.47
N THR A 260 -1.52 -5.06 15.54
CA THR A 260 -2.04 -5.04 16.92
C THR A 260 -2.67 -3.70 17.29
N ARG A 261 -2.08 -2.59 16.84
CA ARG A 261 -2.65 -1.25 17.03
C ARG A 261 -4.01 -1.09 16.34
N LYS A 262 -4.17 -1.65 15.13
CA LYS A 262 -5.47 -1.69 14.46
C LYS A 262 -6.48 -2.53 15.22
N PHE A 263 -6.06 -3.64 15.83
CA PHE A 263 -6.92 -4.49 16.65
C PHE A 263 -7.45 -3.70 17.85
N MET A 264 -6.55 -3.02 18.58
CA MET A 264 -6.92 -2.16 19.69
C MET A 264 -7.97 -1.11 19.28
N HIS A 265 -7.76 -0.42 18.17
CA HIS A 265 -8.74 0.54 17.65
C HIS A 265 -10.09 -0.10 17.28
N LEU A 266 -10.08 -1.26 16.64
CA LEU A 266 -11.30 -1.97 16.26
C LEU A 266 -12.08 -2.44 17.50
N TRP A 267 -11.38 -2.83 18.56
CA TRP A 267 -11.95 -3.28 19.82
C TRP A 267 -12.32 -2.14 20.78
N GLY A 268 -12.27 -0.88 20.33
CA GLY A 268 -12.72 0.28 21.12
C GLY A 268 -11.63 0.92 22.01
N PHE A 269 -10.37 0.52 21.87
CA PHE A 269 -9.25 1.13 22.57
C PHE A 269 -8.62 2.27 21.77
N HIS A 270 -8.37 3.39 22.41
CA HIS A 270 -7.75 4.56 21.81
C HIS A 270 -6.63 5.11 22.69
N LYS A 271 -5.64 5.74 22.03
CA LYS A 271 -4.54 6.42 22.72
C LYS A 271 -5.01 7.79 23.19
N LYS A 272 -4.97 8.04 24.49
CA LYS A 272 -5.32 9.31 25.12
C LYS A 272 -4.10 9.95 25.76
N THR A 273 -3.88 11.23 25.47
CA THR A 273 -2.88 12.04 26.18
C THR A 273 -3.46 12.47 27.51
N VAL A 274 -2.75 12.18 28.59
CA VAL A 274 -3.10 12.67 29.92
C VAL A 274 -2.22 13.89 30.17
N GLY A 275 -2.79 15.09 30.00
CA GLY A 275 -2.05 16.33 30.17
C GLY A 275 -1.66 16.57 31.63
N GLN A 276 -0.38 16.80 31.89
CA GLN A 276 0.07 17.58 33.04
C GLN A 276 0.06 19.06 32.64
N GLN A 277 -0.22 19.96 33.59
CA GLN A 277 -0.11 21.40 33.34
C GLN A 277 1.32 21.73 32.90
N VAL A 278 1.45 22.50 31.81
CA VAL A 278 2.73 22.94 31.28
C VAL A 278 3.36 23.90 32.28
N TYR A 279 4.56 23.57 32.78
CA TYR A 279 5.37 24.46 33.61
C TYR A 279 6.06 25.48 32.70
N PHE A 280 5.87 26.78 32.97
CA PHE A 280 6.59 27.84 32.28
C PHE A 280 7.90 28.07 33.00
N ASP A 281 8.98 27.66 32.36
CA ASP A 281 10.32 27.74 32.91
C ASP A 281 10.84 29.18 32.80
N GLY A 282 11.18 29.78 33.95
CA GLY A 282 11.48 31.22 34.09
C GLY A 282 12.80 31.68 33.48
N HIS A 283 13.41 30.86 32.62
CA HIS A 283 14.67 31.14 31.94
C HIS A 283 14.60 32.28 30.93
N GLU A 284 13.40 32.67 30.50
CA GLU A 284 13.20 33.75 29.52
C GLU A 284 13.26 35.16 30.11
N ARG A 285 13.28 35.30 31.45
CA ARG A 285 13.32 36.61 32.12
C ARG A 285 14.63 37.35 31.81
N GLU A 286 14.54 38.67 31.63
CA GLU A 286 15.67 39.49 31.16
C GLU A 286 16.86 39.44 32.13
N ASP A 287 16.61 39.50 33.43
CA ASP A 287 17.62 39.38 34.49
C ASP A 287 18.37 38.04 34.42
N VAL A 288 17.65 36.94 34.19
CA VAL A 288 18.23 35.60 34.02
C VAL A 288 19.08 35.54 32.74
N ARG A 289 18.60 36.13 31.64
CA ARG A 289 19.36 36.19 30.38
C ARG A 289 20.66 36.98 30.54
N GLU A 290 20.62 38.13 31.20
CA GLU A 290 21.79 38.96 31.45
C GLU A 290 22.82 38.25 32.33
N TYR A 291 22.35 37.62 33.42
CA TYR A 291 23.22 36.80 34.28
C TYR A 291 23.89 35.65 33.50
N ARG A 292 23.13 34.92 32.68
CA ARG A 292 23.66 33.82 31.86
C ARG A 292 24.70 34.29 30.86
N LYS A 293 24.51 35.47 30.23
CA LYS A 293 25.53 36.08 29.37
C LYS A 293 26.82 36.36 30.14
N GLY A 294 26.71 36.98 31.32
CA GLY A 294 27.85 37.25 32.20
C GLY A 294 28.58 35.97 32.63
N TRP A 295 27.84 34.94 33.00
CA TRP A 295 28.38 33.63 33.37
C TRP A 295 29.10 32.95 32.20
N ALA A 296 28.50 32.95 31.00
CA ALA A 296 29.09 32.34 29.81
C ALA A 296 30.44 32.98 29.45
N MET A 297 30.54 34.33 29.53
CA MET A 297 31.80 35.04 29.30
C MET A 297 32.89 34.61 30.30
N ARG A 298 32.56 34.43 31.58
CA ARG A 298 33.52 33.91 32.57
C ARG A 298 33.94 32.48 32.27
N MET A 299 32.99 31.62 31.92
CA MET A 299 33.28 30.22 31.60
C MET A 299 34.17 30.07 30.37
N MET A 300 33.99 30.90 29.33
CA MET A 300 34.88 30.92 28.17
C MET A 300 36.33 31.27 28.54
N ASN A 301 36.54 32.15 29.54
CA ASN A 301 37.88 32.45 30.03
C ASN A 301 38.49 31.27 30.79
N TYR A 302 37.71 30.57 31.62
CA TYR A 302 38.17 29.38 32.33
C TYR A 302 38.43 28.20 31.38
N GLN A 303 37.63 28.05 30.33
CA GLN A 303 37.76 26.99 29.33
C GLN A 303 39.14 27.00 28.66
N LYS A 304 39.79 28.15 28.52
CA LYS A 304 41.17 28.26 27.99
C LYS A 304 42.20 27.50 28.83
N LYS A 305 41.94 27.35 30.14
CA LYS A 305 42.78 26.65 31.11
C LYS A 305 42.33 25.21 31.39
N MET A 306 41.32 24.74 30.68
CA MET A 306 40.76 23.38 30.80
C MET A 306 41.23 22.52 29.62
N GLU A 307 41.33 21.22 29.84
CA GLU A 307 41.49 20.27 28.74
C GLU A 307 40.19 20.18 27.95
N GLN A 308 40.33 20.03 26.63
CA GLN A 308 39.22 19.79 25.72
C GLN A 308 39.33 18.38 25.16
N TYR A 309 38.23 17.85 24.66
CA TYR A 309 38.14 16.50 24.14
C TYR A 309 37.52 16.56 22.74
N ASP A 310 38.07 15.80 21.80
CA ASP A 310 37.66 15.77 20.39
C ASP A 310 37.68 14.33 19.84
N GLY A 311 37.03 14.08 18.70
CA GLY A 311 36.81 12.73 18.14
C GLY A 311 35.38 12.22 18.33
N ASP A 312 35.04 11.14 17.62
CA ASP A 312 33.67 10.59 17.59
C ASP A 312 33.25 10.03 18.97
N GLU A 313 34.21 9.54 19.76
CA GLU A 313 34.04 9.05 21.13
C GLU A 313 34.74 9.96 22.17
N MET A 314 35.14 11.18 21.77
CA MET A 314 35.88 12.13 22.61
C MET A 314 37.24 11.60 23.09
N GLU A 315 37.87 10.73 22.29
CA GLU A 315 39.10 10.02 22.63
C GLU A 315 40.37 10.90 22.62
N ASN A 316 40.34 12.04 21.93
CA ASN A 316 41.50 12.91 21.77
C ASN A 316 41.51 14.02 22.83
N VAL A 317 42.49 14.00 23.73
CA VAL A 317 42.67 15.05 24.74
C VAL A 317 43.50 16.19 24.16
N ILE A 318 42.90 17.37 24.07
CA ILE A 318 43.54 18.61 23.64
C ILE A 318 43.97 19.39 24.90
N PRO A 319 45.29 19.63 25.10
CA PRO A 319 45.77 20.37 26.26
C PRO A 319 45.36 21.85 26.20
N PRO A 320 45.27 22.53 27.34
CA PRO A 320 44.87 23.94 27.41
C PRO A 320 45.85 24.86 26.65
N GLU A 321 45.31 25.98 26.16
CA GLU A 321 46.05 26.96 25.37
C GLU A 321 46.99 27.78 26.28
N ARG A 322 48.23 27.29 26.42
CA ARG A 322 49.37 27.95 27.09
C ARG A 322 49.10 28.37 28.55
N LEU A 323 49.48 27.48 29.47
CA LEU A 323 49.70 27.83 30.87
C LEU A 323 51.09 28.51 30.98
N GLU A 324 51.18 29.71 31.57
CA GLU A 324 52.46 30.21 32.07
C GLU A 324 53.01 29.24 33.14
N ILE A 325 54.30 29.29 33.49
CA ILE A 325 54.93 28.37 34.46
C ILE A 325 54.19 28.35 35.81
N TRP A 326 53.49 29.43 36.15
CA TRP A 326 52.72 29.61 37.39
C TRP A 326 51.22 29.33 37.25
N ASP A 327 50.76 29.00 36.05
CA ASP A 327 49.34 28.90 35.75
C ASP A 327 48.84 27.47 36.00
N THR A 328 47.78 27.35 36.79
CA THR A 328 47.25 26.05 37.24
C THR A 328 46.20 25.55 36.26
N ARG A 329 46.32 24.27 35.86
CA ARG A 329 45.28 23.58 35.08
C ARG A 329 43.96 23.60 35.85
N HIS A 330 42.89 23.97 35.18
CA HIS A 330 41.55 23.93 35.74
C HIS A 330 40.83 22.64 35.32
N VAL A 331 40.09 22.07 36.26
CA VAL A 331 39.21 20.92 36.03
C VAL A 331 37.78 21.35 36.31
N LEU A 332 36.92 21.28 35.28
CA LEU A 332 35.50 21.55 35.48
C LEU A 332 34.84 20.33 36.12
N VAL A 333 34.31 20.53 37.31
CA VAL A 333 33.43 19.58 37.97
C VAL A 333 32.02 20.15 37.91
N THR A 334 31.11 19.44 37.27
CA THR A 334 29.69 19.80 37.27
C THR A 334 28.94 18.95 38.28
N HIS A 335 27.87 19.51 38.81
CA HIS A 335 26.96 18.84 39.73
C HIS A 335 25.55 19.11 39.24
N ASP A 336 24.72 18.09 39.24
CA ASP A 336 23.30 18.22 38.95
C ASP A 336 22.49 17.27 39.83
N GLU A 337 21.24 17.65 40.06
CA GLU A 337 20.28 16.91 40.87
C GLU A 337 19.05 16.59 40.02
N ALA A 338 18.73 15.30 39.91
CA ALA A 338 17.54 14.82 39.24
C ALA A 338 16.60 14.16 40.27
N TYR A 339 15.34 14.54 40.24
CA TYR A 339 14.28 13.89 41.02
C TYR A 339 13.52 12.92 40.12
N PHE A 340 13.40 11.68 40.56
CA PHE A 340 12.57 10.65 39.93
C PHE A 340 11.41 10.36 40.85
N TYR A 341 10.19 10.67 40.41
CA TYR A 341 9.02 10.52 41.24
C TYR A 341 8.33 9.17 40.99
N ALA A 342 7.80 8.57 42.05
CA ALA A 342 7.12 7.27 41.98
C ALA A 342 5.87 7.30 41.07
N ASN A 343 5.27 8.47 40.86
CA ASN A 343 4.12 8.65 39.97
C ASN A 343 4.50 9.31 38.62
N ASP A 344 5.78 9.31 38.22
CA ASP A 344 6.20 9.71 36.87
C ASP A 344 5.74 8.67 35.84
N ASP A 345 4.45 8.74 35.50
CA ASP A 345 3.80 7.83 34.55
C ASP A 345 3.86 8.35 33.11
N ASN A 346 3.70 7.42 32.16
CA ASN A 346 3.54 7.72 30.74
C ASN A 346 2.54 8.87 30.49
N SER A 347 2.92 9.78 29.59
CA SER A 347 2.09 10.91 29.16
C SER A 347 0.90 10.47 28.29
N PHE A 348 0.93 9.23 27.79
CA PHE A 348 -0.14 8.64 27.00
C PHE A 348 -0.54 7.28 27.55
N VAL A 349 -1.83 6.99 27.50
CA VAL A 349 -2.39 5.72 27.96
C VAL A 349 -3.38 5.19 26.92
N TRP A 350 -3.47 3.87 26.79
CA TRP A 350 -4.50 3.21 25.99
C TRP A 350 -5.74 2.93 26.85
N VAL A 351 -6.86 3.53 26.47
CA VAL A 351 -8.14 3.48 27.19
C VAL A 351 -9.23 2.95 26.29
N GLU A 352 -10.17 2.23 26.89
CA GLU A 352 -11.40 1.86 26.20
C GLU A 352 -12.39 3.04 26.18
N ASP A 353 -13.29 3.04 25.21
CA ASP A 353 -14.39 4.01 25.16
C ASP A 353 -15.19 3.99 26.47
N LYS A 354 -15.35 5.18 27.08
CA LYS A 354 -16.01 5.42 28.39
C LYS A 354 -15.17 5.04 29.63
N GLU A 355 -13.95 4.56 29.47
CA GLU A 355 -13.03 4.39 30.60
C GLU A 355 -12.43 5.74 31.02
N SER A 356 -12.53 6.05 32.31
CA SER A 356 -11.88 7.22 32.89
C SER A 356 -10.70 6.79 33.75
N ILE A 357 -9.49 7.24 33.39
CA ILE A 357 -8.30 7.03 34.21
C ILE A 357 -8.09 8.26 35.07
N ILE A 358 -8.03 8.04 36.38
CA ILE A 358 -7.60 9.04 37.35
C ILE A 358 -6.16 8.70 37.70
N LYS A 359 -5.22 9.62 37.39
CA LYS A 359 -3.85 9.51 37.90
C LYS A 359 -3.84 9.77 39.41
N LYS A 360 -2.94 9.10 40.14
CA LYS A 360 -2.73 9.42 41.56
C LYS A 360 -2.40 10.92 41.68
N LYS A 361 -2.99 11.56 42.69
CA LYS A 361 -2.77 12.98 42.94
C LYS A 361 -1.36 13.18 43.50
N GLY A 362 -0.62 14.13 42.93
CA GLY A 362 0.74 14.47 43.34
C GLY A 362 1.79 13.53 42.76
N GLN A 363 3.06 13.91 42.89
CA GLN A 363 4.18 13.18 42.28
C GLN A 363 4.56 11.91 43.07
N GLY A 364 4.12 11.79 44.33
CA GLY A 364 4.46 10.64 45.19
C GLY A 364 5.86 10.76 45.77
N SER A 365 6.41 9.66 46.28
CA SER A 365 7.78 9.62 46.80
C SER A 365 8.78 9.91 45.69
N ALA A 366 9.82 10.68 45.99
CA ALA A 366 10.88 10.99 45.04
C ALA A 366 12.18 10.32 45.46
N ILE A 367 12.93 9.81 44.48
CA ILE A 367 14.35 9.49 44.64
C ILE A 367 15.12 10.63 44.02
N MET A 368 15.95 11.30 44.82
CA MET A 368 16.89 12.29 44.32
C MET A 368 18.20 11.60 43.96
N ALA A 369 18.56 11.64 42.68
CA ALA A 369 19.89 11.29 42.21
C ALA A 369 20.72 12.56 42.11
N SER A 370 21.88 12.57 42.75
CA SER A 370 22.78 13.72 42.82
C SER A 370 24.20 13.20 42.64
N ASN A 371 24.94 13.75 41.68
CA ASN A 371 26.31 13.30 41.42
C ASN A 371 27.20 14.40 40.86
N PHE A 372 28.50 14.30 41.13
CA PHE A 372 29.52 15.16 40.54
C PHE A 372 30.15 14.48 39.33
N LEU A 373 30.27 15.19 38.22
CA LEU A 373 30.82 14.68 36.97
C LEU A 373 32.04 15.52 36.56
N CYS A 374 33.12 14.85 36.16
CA CYS A 374 34.21 15.46 35.41
C CYS A 374 34.33 14.77 34.04
N ALA A 375 34.60 15.54 32.98
CA ALA A 375 34.97 14.96 31.68
C ALA A 375 36.22 14.05 31.78
N CYS A 376 37.14 14.39 32.68
CA CYS A 376 38.42 13.74 32.87
C CYS A 376 38.40 12.40 33.61
N HIS A 377 37.50 12.25 34.59
CA HIS A 377 37.44 11.09 35.48
C HIS A 377 36.05 10.43 35.51
N GLY A 378 35.10 10.95 34.74
CA GLY A 378 33.71 10.51 34.78
C GLY A 378 33.02 10.90 36.10
N PRO A 379 32.09 10.06 36.58
CA PRO A 379 31.46 10.21 37.88
C PRO A 379 32.49 10.18 39.02
N LEU A 380 32.49 11.22 39.85
CA LEU A 380 33.40 11.30 40.99
C LEU A 380 32.84 10.46 42.13
N HIS A 381 33.65 9.49 42.57
CA HIS A 381 33.35 8.64 43.70
C HIS A 381 34.52 8.67 44.69
N LEU A 382 34.21 8.71 45.98
CA LEU A 382 35.22 8.49 47.01
C LEU A 382 35.60 7.01 47.01
N THR A 383 36.90 6.73 47.03
CA THR A 383 37.36 5.37 47.32
C THR A 383 37.17 5.08 48.81
N GLU A 384 37.14 3.80 49.18
CA GLU A 384 37.05 3.40 50.59
C GLU A 384 38.23 3.94 51.40
N ALA A 385 39.44 3.99 50.81
CA ALA A 385 40.62 4.59 51.42
C ALA A 385 40.48 6.11 51.61
N ASP A 386 39.90 6.82 50.64
CA ASP A 386 39.65 8.27 50.76
C ASP A 386 38.57 8.57 51.79
N ALA A 387 37.52 7.74 51.86
CA ALA A 387 36.47 7.85 52.87
C ALA A 387 37.03 7.67 54.29
N ILE A 388 37.87 6.65 54.50
CA ILE A 388 38.57 6.43 55.78
C ILE A 388 39.50 7.60 56.10
N ARG A 389 40.28 8.08 55.12
CA ARG A 389 41.18 9.23 55.32
C ARG A 389 40.43 10.51 55.69
N LEU A 390 39.23 10.70 55.16
CA LEU A 390 38.37 11.87 55.41
C LEU A 390 37.47 11.70 56.64
N GLY A 391 37.50 10.54 57.33
CA GLY A 391 36.63 10.23 58.47
C GLY A 391 35.15 10.16 58.09
N LEU A 392 34.86 9.74 56.86
CA LEU A 392 33.51 9.56 56.30
C LEU A 392 33.09 8.09 56.25
N ASP A 393 33.89 7.19 56.85
CA ASP A 393 33.53 5.81 57.10
C ASP A 393 32.30 5.78 58.01
N ARG A 394 31.14 5.48 57.40
CA ARG A 394 29.91 5.27 58.14
C ARG A 394 30.11 4.02 59.00
N GLU A 395 30.12 4.18 60.32
CA GLU A 395 29.76 3.07 61.22
C GLU A 395 28.40 2.54 60.75
N ALA A 396 28.39 1.25 60.38
CA ALA A 396 27.28 0.57 59.71
C ALA A 396 26.04 0.41 60.60
#